data_AF-A0A259PS32-F1
#
_entry.id   AF-A0A259PS32-F1
#
_cell.length_a   1.000
_cell.length_b   1.000
_cell.length_c   1.000
_cell.angle_alpha   90.00
_cell.angle_beta   90.00
_cell.angle_gamma   90.00
#
_symmetry.space_group_name_H-M   'P 1'
#
loop_
_entity.id
_entity.type
_entity.pdbx_description
1 polymer ?
#
loop_
_entity_poly.entity_id
_entity_poly.type
_entity_poly.pdbx_seq_one_letter_code
_entity_poly.pdbx_strand_id
1 'polypeptide(L)'
;MLHAMKPASMSPATAMPRDAAPRKRPKPGERREQILQCLAGMLEEPGAERITTAALAQRLQVSEAALYRHFASKAQMFEALIEFIERSMFGMINQIVQAQESGLVQASRIVQALLGFAEKNAGLCRVMAGDALVGEHARLQVRMNQFFERVEAALRQSL
;
A
#
# COMPACT_ATOMS: atom_id res chain seq x y z
N MET A 1 -35.79 56.66 34.08
CA MET A 1 -35.53 57.82 33.21
C MET A 1 -34.40 57.43 32.26
N LEU A 2 -34.66 57.03 31.01
CA LEU A 2 -34.88 57.89 29.83
C LEU A 2 -33.72 58.84 29.52
N HIS A 3 -32.82 58.42 28.61
CA HIS A 3 -32.32 59.12 27.41
C HIS A 3 -31.02 58.44 26.96
N ALA A 4 -31.02 57.69 25.85
CA ALA A 4 -30.91 58.17 24.48
C ALA A 4 -29.48 58.65 24.13
N MET A 5 -28.77 57.88 23.29
CA MET A 5 -28.23 58.39 22.01
C MET A 5 -27.58 57.23 21.23
N LYS A 6 -28.11 56.96 20.03
CA LYS A 6 -27.30 56.41 18.94
C LYS A 6 -26.49 57.57 18.33
N PRO A 7 -25.33 57.26 17.72
CA PRO A 7 -25.17 57.70 16.34
C PRO A 7 -24.80 56.54 15.40
N ALA A 8 -25.22 56.70 14.16
CA ALA A 8 -24.89 55.85 13.04
C ALA A 8 -23.47 56.15 12.51
N SER A 9 -22.75 55.11 12.08
CA SER A 9 -21.81 55.22 10.96
C SER A 9 -21.64 53.86 10.29
N MET A 10 -22.05 53.81 9.02
CA MET A 10 -21.72 52.74 8.09
C MET A 10 -20.27 52.90 7.63
N SER A 11 -19.50 51.81 7.69
CA SER A 11 -18.62 51.37 6.60
C SER A 11 -18.25 49.90 6.81
N PRO A 12 -18.25 49.06 5.75
CA PRO A 12 -17.97 47.64 5.88
C PRO A 12 -16.46 47.43 5.92
N ALA A 13 -15.94 46.92 7.04
CA ALA A 13 -14.57 46.45 7.10
C ALA A 13 -14.45 45.12 6.33
N THR A 14 -13.94 45.24 5.11
CA THR A 14 -13.16 44.29 4.32
C THR A 14 -12.93 42.93 4.98
N ALA A 15 -13.46 41.89 4.33
CA ALA A 15 -13.17 40.50 4.60
C ALA A 15 -11.64 40.25 4.64
N MET A 16 -11.15 39.70 5.74
CA MET A 16 -9.81 39.12 5.76
C MET A 16 -9.85 37.73 5.10
N PRO A 17 -9.02 37.46 4.08
CA PRO A 17 -8.83 36.10 3.60
C PRO A 17 -8.09 35.31 4.67
N ARG A 18 -8.70 34.23 5.17
CA ARG A 18 -7.98 33.21 5.94
C ARG A 18 -7.07 32.49 4.96
N ASP A 19 -5.80 32.85 4.98
CA ASP A 19 -4.71 32.17 4.28
C ASP A 19 -4.73 30.67 4.65
N ALA A 20 -5.35 29.86 3.78
CA ALA A 20 -5.19 28.43 3.80
C ALA A 20 -3.78 28.13 3.28
N ALA A 21 -2.84 27.97 4.21
CA ALA A 21 -1.47 27.59 3.91
C ALA A 21 -1.44 26.44 2.88
N PRO A 22 -0.64 26.55 1.80
CA PRO A 22 -0.66 25.57 0.74
C PRO A 22 -0.15 24.24 1.29
N ARG A 23 -1.03 23.24 1.37
CA ARG A 23 -0.64 21.85 1.66
C ARG A 23 0.40 21.46 0.61
N LYS A 24 1.66 21.34 1.05
CA LYS A 24 2.79 20.90 0.22
C LYS A 24 2.34 19.66 -0.56
N ARG A 25 2.30 19.77 -1.89
CA ARG A 25 2.01 18.64 -2.77
C ARG A 25 3.10 17.59 -2.52
N PRO A 26 2.74 16.35 -2.15
CA PRO A 26 3.71 15.27 -2.01
C PRO A 26 4.51 15.13 -3.30
N LYS A 27 5.80 14.80 -3.20
CA LYS A 27 6.64 14.58 -4.38
C LYS A 27 6.05 13.42 -5.22
N PRO A 28 6.27 13.38 -6.55
CA PRO A 28 5.64 12.41 -7.45
C PRO A 28 5.80 10.91 -7.10
N GLY A 29 6.79 10.52 -6.27
CA GLY A 29 6.94 9.15 -5.76
C GLY A 29 6.23 8.88 -4.41
N GLU A 30 6.22 9.87 -3.52
CA GLU A 30 5.64 9.76 -2.16
C GLU A 30 4.15 9.41 -2.23
N ARG A 31 3.44 9.95 -3.22
CA ARG A 31 2.00 9.68 -3.38
C ARG A 31 1.72 8.24 -3.81
N ARG A 32 2.56 7.68 -4.68
CA ARG A 32 2.41 6.29 -5.14
C ARG A 32 2.60 5.33 -3.97
N GLU A 33 3.61 5.58 -3.13
CA GLU A 33 3.88 4.80 -1.92
C GLU A 33 2.74 4.91 -0.90
N GLN A 34 2.23 6.13 -0.65
CA GLN A 34 1.08 6.33 0.24
C GLN A 34 -0.15 5.53 -0.21
N ILE A 35 -0.41 5.46 -1.52
CA ILE A 35 -1.52 4.66 -2.06
C ILE A 35 -1.31 3.18 -1.75
N LEU A 36 -0.11 2.65 -2.00
CA LEU A 36 0.21 1.24 -1.75
C LEU A 36 0.20 0.90 -0.25
N GLN A 37 0.69 1.79 0.61
CA GLN A 37 0.63 1.63 2.06
C GLN A 37 -0.82 1.61 2.56
N CYS A 38 -1.66 2.52 2.06
CA CYS A 38 -3.07 2.52 2.41
C CYS A 38 -3.78 1.25 1.91
N LEU A 39 -3.50 0.82 0.68
CA LEU A 39 -4.06 -0.43 0.14
C LEU A 39 -3.64 -1.63 0.98
N ALA A 40 -2.35 -1.76 1.31
CA ALA A 40 -1.84 -2.82 2.17
C ALA A 40 -2.48 -2.80 3.58
N GLY A 41 -2.63 -1.62 4.17
CA GLY A 41 -3.30 -1.46 5.47
C GLY A 41 -4.78 -1.82 5.44
N MET A 42 -5.50 -1.52 4.34
CA MET A 42 -6.89 -1.95 4.18
C MET A 42 -7.01 -3.48 4.03
N LEU A 43 -6.02 -4.13 3.40
CA LEU A 43 -6.01 -5.59 3.25
C LEU A 43 -5.80 -6.30 4.60
N GLU A 44 -5.05 -5.70 5.51
CA GLU A 44 -4.82 -6.24 6.86
C GLU A 44 -6.08 -6.27 7.74
N GLU A 45 -7.09 -5.45 7.45
CA GLU A 45 -8.29 -5.36 8.28
C GLU A 45 -9.06 -6.70 8.33
N PRO A 46 -9.38 -7.22 9.53
CA PRO A 46 -10.13 -8.47 9.68
C PRO A 46 -11.49 -8.39 8.99
N GLY A 47 -11.83 -9.40 8.19
CA GLY A 47 -13.08 -9.42 7.44
C GLY A 47 -13.14 -8.38 6.31
N ALA A 48 -12.01 -7.77 5.92
CA ALA A 48 -12.00 -6.86 4.78
C ALA A 48 -12.54 -7.57 3.54
N GLU A 49 -13.69 -7.07 3.08
CA GLU A 49 -14.30 -7.41 1.81
C GLU A 49 -13.40 -6.95 0.65
N ARG A 50 -13.84 -7.23 -0.58
CA ARG A 50 -13.15 -6.78 -1.79
C ARG A 50 -12.89 -5.27 -1.74
N ILE A 51 -11.62 -4.87 -1.74
CA ILE A 51 -11.24 -3.44 -1.71
C ILE A 51 -11.74 -2.74 -2.97
N THR A 52 -12.47 -1.64 -2.83
CA THR A 52 -12.91 -0.81 -3.97
C THR A 52 -12.00 0.41 -4.13
N THR A 53 -11.87 0.92 -5.36
CA THR A 53 -11.11 2.17 -5.61
C THR A 53 -11.75 3.36 -4.93
N ALA A 54 -13.10 3.37 -4.83
CA ALA A 54 -13.86 4.36 -4.08
C ALA A 54 -13.48 4.38 -2.59
N ALA A 55 -13.48 3.21 -1.93
CA ALA A 55 -13.10 3.11 -0.52
C ALA A 55 -11.64 3.52 -0.27
N LEU A 56 -10.74 3.13 -1.18
CA LEU A 56 -9.33 3.54 -1.13
C LEU A 56 -9.17 5.06 -1.27
N ALA A 57 -9.86 5.67 -2.23
CA ALA A 57 -9.84 7.12 -2.45
C ALA A 57 -10.40 7.89 -1.24
N GLN A 58 -11.50 7.40 -0.67
CA GLN A 58 -12.11 7.96 0.54
C GLN A 58 -11.15 7.93 1.72
N ARG A 59 -10.49 6.78 1.97
CA ARG A 59 -9.54 6.64 3.08
C ARG A 59 -8.33 7.56 2.94
N LEU A 60 -7.89 7.80 1.70
CA LEU A 60 -6.82 8.74 1.35
C LEU A 60 -7.28 10.20 1.25
N GLN A 61 -8.57 10.49 1.39
CA GLN A 61 -9.18 11.82 1.23
C GLN A 61 -8.84 12.46 -0.12
N VAL A 62 -8.92 11.67 -1.19
CA VAL A 62 -8.71 12.10 -2.58
C VAL A 62 -9.87 11.65 -3.47
N SER A 63 -9.95 12.17 -4.70
CA SER A 63 -10.87 11.63 -5.70
C SER A 63 -10.32 10.35 -6.33
N GLU A 64 -11.19 9.46 -6.81
CA GLU A 64 -10.76 8.28 -7.57
C GLU A 64 -9.95 8.68 -8.82
N ALA A 65 -10.34 9.77 -9.48
CA ALA A 65 -9.59 10.33 -10.60
C ALA A 65 -8.15 10.72 -10.21
N ALA A 66 -7.89 11.11 -8.96
CA ALA A 66 -6.54 11.39 -8.49
C ALA A 66 -5.72 10.11 -8.29
N LEU A 67 -6.34 9.00 -7.88
CA LEU A 67 -5.68 7.68 -7.85
C LEU A 67 -5.25 7.25 -9.25
N TYR A 68 -6.14 7.44 -10.24
CA TYR A 68 -5.88 7.03 -11.61
C TYR A 68 -4.73 7.79 -12.30
N ARG A 69 -4.30 8.93 -11.76
CA ARG A 69 -3.09 9.64 -12.21
C ARG A 69 -1.80 8.92 -11.84
N HIS A 70 -1.82 8.10 -10.79
CA HIS A 70 -0.66 7.34 -10.31
C HIS A 70 -0.69 5.87 -10.74
N PHE A 71 -1.87 5.31 -10.94
CA PHE A 71 -2.07 3.93 -11.38
C PHE A 71 -3.16 3.90 -12.44
N ALA A 72 -2.85 3.40 -13.65
CA ALA A 72 -3.82 3.38 -14.74
C ALA A 72 -5.03 2.45 -14.45
N SER A 73 -4.88 1.51 -13.52
CA SER A 73 -5.95 0.62 -13.08
C SER A 73 -5.71 0.12 -11.66
N LYS A 74 -6.75 -0.43 -11.03
CA LYS A 74 -6.63 -1.17 -9.78
C LYS A 74 -5.66 -2.36 -9.90
N ALA A 75 -5.63 -3.03 -11.06
CA ALA A 75 -4.70 -4.11 -11.34
C ALA A 75 -3.23 -3.67 -11.17
N GLN A 76 -2.88 -2.46 -11.63
CA GLN A 76 -1.53 -1.93 -11.49
C GLN A 76 -1.15 -1.65 -10.03
N MET A 77 -2.12 -1.35 -9.16
CA MET A 77 -1.86 -1.20 -7.72
C MET A 77 -1.44 -2.55 -7.12
N PHE A 78 -2.17 -3.63 -7.44
CA PHE A 78 -1.81 -4.98 -7.02
C PHE A 78 -0.50 -5.46 -7.64
N GLU A 79 -0.23 -5.14 -8.91
CA GLU A 79 1.06 -5.45 -9.54
C GLU A 79 2.22 -4.81 -8.81
N ALA A 80 2.05 -3.58 -8.32
CA ALA A 80 3.08 -2.90 -7.56
C ALA A 80 3.27 -3.51 -6.15
N LEU A 81 2.20 -4.00 -5.51
CA LEU A 81 2.31 -4.76 -4.26
C LEU A 81 3.05 -6.09 -4.49
N ILE A 82 2.68 -6.82 -5.54
CA ILE A 82 3.35 -8.06 -5.95
C ILE A 82 4.83 -7.82 -6.23
N GLU A 83 5.16 -6.77 -6.99
CA GLU A 83 6.54 -6.40 -7.30
C GLU A 83 7.34 -6.06 -6.04
N PHE A 84 6.70 -5.44 -5.03
CA PHE A 84 7.32 -5.23 -3.73
C PHE A 84 7.59 -6.56 -3.01
N ILE A 85 6.61 -7.47 -2.94
CA ILE A 85 6.77 -8.80 -2.33
C ILE A 85 7.93 -9.56 -2.99
N GLU A 86 7.95 -9.62 -4.33
CA GLU A 86 9.00 -10.29 -5.10
C GLU A 86 10.39 -9.71 -4.79
N ARG A 87 10.54 -8.38 -4.82
CA ARG A 87 11.82 -7.71 -4.53
C ARG A 87 12.31 -8.00 -3.12
N SER A 88 11.43 -7.86 -2.13
CA SER A 88 11.78 -8.08 -0.73
C SER A 88 12.17 -9.54 -0.48
N MET A 89 11.37 -10.49 -0.96
CA MET A 89 11.59 -11.91 -0.69
C MET A 89 12.78 -12.46 -1.46
N PHE A 90 12.91 -12.20 -2.77
CA PHE A 90 14.06 -12.68 -3.52
C PHE A 90 15.35 -11.98 -3.13
N GLY A 91 15.29 -10.71 -2.72
CA GLY A 91 16.43 -10.02 -2.11
C GLY A 91 16.93 -10.75 -0.86
N MET A 92 16.02 -11.13 0.03
CA MET A 92 16.36 -11.85 1.26
C MET A 92 16.84 -13.29 1.00
N ILE A 93 16.17 -14.03 0.11
CA ILE A 93 16.56 -15.40 -0.28
C ILE A 93 17.98 -15.39 -0.87
N ASN A 94 18.28 -14.45 -1.78
CA ASN A 94 19.61 -14.35 -2.38
C ASN A 94 20.68 -14.07 -1.31
N GLN A 95 20.41 -13.20 -0.35
CA GLN A 95 21.34 -12.95 0.76
C GLN A 95 21.58 -14.20 1.60
N ILE A 96 20.54 -14.98 1.90
CA ILE A 96 20.64 -16.23 2.65
C ILE A 96 21.51 -17.25 1.92
N VAL A 97 21.24 -17.46 0.63
CA VAL A 97 21.99 -18.41 -0.21
C VAL A 97 23.47 -18.04 -0.29
N GLN A 98 23.78 -16.75 -0.39
CA GLN A 98 25.19 -16.29 -0.45
C GLN A 98 25.88 -16.33 0.92
N ALA A 99 25.15 -16.16 2.02
CA ALA A 99 25.74 -16.08 3.35
C ALA A 99 25.92 -17.44 4.04
N GLN A 100 25.23 -18.49 3.60
CA GLN A 100 25.20 -19.78 4.29
C GLN A 100 25.72 -20.90 3.39
N GLU A 101 26.70 -21.66 3.87
CA GLU A 101 27.25 -22.81 3.13
C GLU A 101 26.37 -24.06 3.24
N SER A 102 25.73 -24.26 4.40
CA SER A 102 24.87 -25.42 4.63
C SER A 102 23.50 -25.22 3.99
N GLY A 103 23.16 -26.12 3.08
CA GLY A 103 21.86 -26.17 2.42
C GLY A 103 20.65 -26.27 3.37
N LEU A 104 20.73 -27.13 4.40
CA LEU A 104 19.69 -27.21 5.44
C LEU A 104 19.51 -25.89 6.19
N VAL A 105 20.61 -25.16 6.43
CA VAL A 105 20.56 -23.84 7.08
C VAL A 105 19.92 -22.81 6.13
N GLN A 106 20.26 -22.83 4.84
CA GLN A 106 19.60 -21.99 3.84
C GLN A 106 18.09 -22.23 3.84
N ALA A 107 17.65 -23.48 3.72
CA ALA A 107 16.23 -23.84 3.69
C ALA A 107 15.50 -23.37 4.96
N SER A 108 16.05 -23.62 6.15
CA SER A 108 15.49 -23.16 7.42
C SER A 108 15.38 -21.63 7.49
N ARG A 109 16.39 -20.91 7.01
CA ARG A 109 16.40 -19.44 6.99
C ARG A 109 15.42 -18.86 5.97
N ILE A 110 15.25 -19.51 4.81
CA ILE A 110 14.25 -19.11 3.80
C ILE A 110 12.83 -19.26 4.38
N VAL A 111 12.55 -20.37 5.06
CA VAL A 111 11.25 -20.57 5.73
C VAL A 111 11.03 -19.53 6.84
N GLN A 112 12.04 -19.26 7.68
CA GLN A 112 11.97 -18.19 8.69
C GLN A 112 11.73 -16.81 8.06
N ALA A 113 12.34 -16.53 6.91
CA ALA A 113 12.13 -15.28 6.18
C ALA A 113 10.68 -15.15 5.68
N LEU A 114 10.10 -16.22 5.12
CA LEU A 114 8.71 -16.24 4.68
C LEU A 114 7.74 -15.99 5.84
N LEU A 115 7.94 -16.69 6.97
CA LEU A 115 7.12 -16.52 8.16
C LEU A 115 7.26 -15.11 8.76
N GLY A 116 8.49 -14.63 8.90
CA GLY A 116 8.76 -13.29 9.41
C GLY A 116 8.26 -12.17 8.49
N PHE A 117 8.21 -12.40 7.17
CA PHE A 117 7.57 -11.48 6.24
C PHE A 117 6.06 -11.43 6.45
N ALA A 118 5.41 -12.59 6.58
CA ALA A 118 3.98 -12.71 6.84
C ALA A 118 3.57 -12.03 8.17
N GLU A 119 4.32 -12.27 9.24
CA GLU A 119 4.08 -11.65 10.56
C GLU A 119 4.14 -10.12 10.53
N LYS A 120 5.08 -9.56 9.74
CA LYS A 120 5.28 -8.11 9.65
C LYS A 120 4.37 -7.41 8.65
N ASN A 121 3.75 -8.17 7.74
CA ASN A 121 3.03 -7.62 6.59
C ASN A 121 1.75 -8.42 6.33
N ALA A 122 0.84 -8.49 7.30
CA ALA A 122 -0.39 -9.28 7.20
C ALA A 122 -1.22 -8.94 5.94
N GLY A 123 -1.35 -7.66 5.58
CA GLY A 123 -2.03 -7.25 4.35
C GLY A 123 -1.36 -7.74 3.06
N LEU A 124 -0.03 -7.77 3.01
CA LEU A 124 0.71 -8.34 1.87
C LEU A 124 0.68 -9.87 1.87
N CYS A 125 0.61 -10.49 3.04
CA CYS A 125 0.45 -11.93 3.16
C CYS A 125 -0.87 -12.40 2.51
N ARG A 126 -1.94 -11.60 2.58
CA ARG A 126 -3.20 -11.88 1.86
C ARG A 126 -3.09 -11.75 0.33
N VAL A 127 -2.20 -10.87 -0.15
CA VAL A 127 -1.86 -10.82 -1.58
C VAL A 127 -1.09 -12.08 -1.97
N MET A 128 -0.11 -12.44 -1.15
CA MET A 128 0.75 -13.61 -1.36
C MET A 128 -0.05 -14.91 -1.33
N ALA A 129 -0.98 -15.08 -0.38
CA ALA A 129 -1.86 -16.26 -0.29
C ALA A 129 -2.97 -16.29 -1.37
N GLY A 130 -3.18 -15.18 -2.07
CA GLY A 130 -4.09 -15.08 -3.22
C GLY A 130 -5.55 -14.73 -2.86
N ASP A 131 -5.92 -14.69 -1.58
CA ASP A 131 -7.28 -14.33 -1.15
C ASP A 131 -7.62 -12.87 -1.52
N ALA A 132 -6.65 -11.95 -1.42
CA ALA A 132 -6.83 -10.57 -1.87
C ALA A 132 -6.93 -10.41 -3.41
N LEU A 133 -6.62 -11.47 -4.16
CA LEU A 133 -6.64 -11.47 -5.63
C LEU A 133 -7.93 -12.09 -6.20
N VAL A 134 -8.84 -12.57 -5.35
CA VAL A 134 -10.14 -13.08 -5.78
C VAL A 134 -10.99 -11.95 -6.38
N GLY A 135 -11.47 -12.15 -7.61
CA GLY A 135 -12.20 -11.13 -8.35
C GLY A 135 -11.32 -10.04 -8.96
N GLU A 136 -10.01 -10.12 -8.83
CA GLU A 136 -9.06 -9.29 -9.57
C GLU A 136 -8.61 -9.99 -10.86
N HIS A 137 -7.77 -9.33 -11.67
CA HIS A 137 -7.33 -9.92 -12.94
C HIS A 137 -6.58 -11.24 -12.71
N ALA A 138 -6.96 -12.29 -13.45
CA ALA A 138 -6.39 -13.64 -13.32
C ALA A 138 -4.86 -13.69 -13.43
N ARG A 139 -4.24 -12.77 -14.21
CA ARG A 139 -2.79 -12.67 -14.35
C ARG A 139 -2.05 -12.42 -13.02
N LEU A 140 -2.70 -11.80 -12.04
CA LEU A 140 -2.12 -11.52 -10.74
C LEU A 140 -1.94 -12.80 -9.92
N GLN A 141 -2.94 -13.69 -9.96
CA GLN A 141 -2.85 -15.01 -9.32
C GLN A 141 -1.77 -15.86 -9.99
N VAL A 142 -1.70 -15.86 -11.32
CA VAL A 142 -0.64 -16.55 -12.07
C VAL A 142 0.75 -16.05 -11.62
N ARG A 143 0.91 -14.74 -11.45
CA ARG A 143 2.17 -14.15 -10.99
C ARG A 143 2.54 -14.58 -9.56
N MET A 144 1.56 -14.71 -8.65
CA MET A 144 1.80 -15.25 -7.30
C MET A 144 2.15 -16.74 -7.30
N ASN A 145 1.53 -17.53 -8.18
CA ASN A 145 1.90 -18.93 -8.34
C ASN A 145 3.36 -19.07 -8.81
N GLN A 146 3.76 -18.27 -9.81
CA GLN A 146 5.15 -18.22 -10.28
C GLN A 146 6.13 -17.77 -9.18
N PHE A 147 5.71 -16.85 -8.31
CA PHE A 147 6.49 -16.47 -7.15
C PHE A 147 6.76 -17.68 -6.23
N PHE A 148 5.73 -18.47 -5.90
CA PHE A 148 5.89 -19.66 -5.07
C PHE A 148 6.69 -20.76 -5.75
N GLU A 149 6.50 -21.00 -7.05
CA GLU A 149 7.32 -21.96 -7.82
C GLU A 149 8.81 -21.62 -7.74
N ARG A 150 9.16 -20.32 -7.78
CA ARG A 150 10.54 -19.86 -7.63
C ARG A 150 11.08 -20.01 -6.21
N VAL A 151 10.23 -19.77 -5.19
CA VAL A 151 10.59 -20.02 -3.79
C VAL A 151 10.82 -21.52 -3.55
N GLU A 152 9.95 -22.37 -4.09
CA GLU A 152 10.10 -23.83 -4.05
C GLU A 152 11.39 -24.27 -4.74
N ALA A 153 11.70 -23.73 -5.92
CA ALA A 153 12.94 -24.02 -6.61
C ALA A 153 14.17 -23.63 -5.79
N ALA A 154 14.15 -22.49 -5.09
CA ALA A 154 15.23 -22.08 -4.19
C ALA A 154 15.39 -23.06 -3.02
N LEU A 155 14.29 -23.48 -2.39
CA LEU A 155 14.32 -24.49 -1.33
C LEU A 155 14.87 -25.83 -1.82
N ARG A 156 14.46 -26.29 -3.02
CA ARG A 156 14.97 -27.52 -3.64
C ARG A 156 16.46 -27.45 -3.96
N GLN A 157 16.98 -26.30 -4.36
CA GLN A 157 18.41 -26.11 -4.64
C GLN A 157 19.26 -26.12 -3.37
N SER A 158 18.65 -25.76 -2.23
CA SER A 158 19.28 -25.80 -0.92
C SER A 158 19.30 -27.18 -0.28
N LEU A 159 18.51 -28.16 -0.73
CA LEU A 159 18.45 -29.51 -0.13
C LEU A 159 19.19 -30.54 -0.97
#